data_AF-A0A2S6NEU8-F1
#
_entry.id   AF-A0A2S6NEU8-F1
#
_cell.length_a   1.000
_cell.length_b   1.000
_cell.length_c   1.000
_cell.angle_alpha   90.00
_cell.angle_beta   90.00
_cell.angle_gamma   90.00
#
_symmetry.space_group_name_H-M   'P 1'
#
loop_
_entity.id
_entity.type
_entity.pdbx_description
1 polymer ?
#
loop_
_entity_poly.entity_id
_entity_poly.type
_entity_poly.pdbx_seq_one_letter_code
_entity_poly.pdbx_strand_id
1 'polypeptide(L)'
;MDQRLDLTKVCPDGYKAMLGVHSYVQKSGLSLGLLELVKTRVSQINGCAFCIAMHVPLARKHGVSEDQLHLLAAWREAPIYSPGERAALAWSEALTRLTGGDVSDAVYTEVRRHFSEKEVADLSFAIAEINAWNRLMICTRTPPQFGSASA
;
A
#
# COMPACT_ATOMS: atom_id res chain seq x y z
N MET A 1 -2.26 16.46 -17.36
CA MET A 1 -1.07 16.94 -16.64
C MET A 1 0.11 16.21 -17.22
N ASP A 2 1.16 16.93 -17.61
CA ASP A 2 2.35 16.30 -18.17
C ASP A 2 3.25 15.76 -17.05
N GLN A 3 3.91 14.63 -17.34
CA GLN A 3 4.90 14.04 -16.46
C GLN A 3 6.10 14.98 -16.34
N ARG A 4 6.55 15.25 -15.11
CA ARG A 4 7.70 16.13 -14.83
C ARG A 4 9.04 15.44 -15.03
N LEU A 5 9.11 14.16 -14.64
CA LEU A 5 10.35 13.39 -14.58
C LEU A 5 10.07 11.91 -14.80
N ASP A 6 10.92 11.25 -15.59
CA ASP A 6 10.92 9.79 -15.73
C ASP A 6 12.07 9.19 -14.90
N LEU A 7 11.74 8.66 -13.71
CA LEU A 7 12.73 8.07 -12.79
C LEU A 7 13.44 6.87 -13.40
N THR A 8 12.78 6.13 -14.30
CA THR A 8 13.38 4.96 -14.94
C THR A 8 14.54 5.34 -15.87
N LYS A 9 14.51 6.57 -16.40
CA LYS A 9 15.56 7.11 -17.28
C LYS A 9 16.59 7.93 -16.51
N VAL A 10 16.15 8.76 -15.58
CA VAL A 10 17.02 9.73 -14.89
C VAL A 10 17.70 9.15 -13.65
N CYS A 11 17.09 8.17 -12.98
CA CYS A 11 17.67 7.53 -11.80
C CYS A 11 17.41 6.01 -11.81
N PRO A 12 17.93 5.27 -12.81
CA PRO A 12 17.66 3.85 -12.98
C PRO A 12 18.10 3.01 -11.77
N ASP A 13 19.25 3.34 -11.16
CA ASP A 13 19.75 2.62 -9.99
C ASP A 13 18.90 2.85 -8.73
N GLY A 14 18.42 4.08 -8.53
CA GLY A 14 17.48 4.39 -7.45
C GLY A 14 16.13 3.69 -7.63
N TYR A 15 15.62 3.66 -8.86
CA TYR A 15 14.41 2.91 -9.20
C TYR A 15 14.60 1.40 -8.96
N LYS A 16 15.75 0.84 -9.36
CA LYS A 16 16.11 -0.57 -9.13
C LYS A 16 16.21 -0.91 -7.64
N ALA A 17 16.75 -0.02 -6.82
CA ALA A 17 16.81 -0.22 -5.37
C ALA A 17 15.41 -0.35 -4.76
N MET A 18 14.46 0.49 -5.19
CA MET A 18 13.06 0.38 -4.77
C MET A 18 12.42 -0.95 -5.19
N LEU A 19 12.72 -1.45 -6.39
CA LEU A 19 12.28 -2.79 -6.83
C LEU A 19 12.88 -3.93 -5.98
N GLY A 20 14.05 -3.72 -5.36
CA GLY A 20 14.62 -4.66 -4.40
C GLY A 20 13.76 -4.81 -3.15
N VAL A 21 13.29 -3.69 -2.59
CA VAL A 21 12.36 -3.68 -1.46
C VAL A 21 11.04 -4.36 -1.86
N HIS A 22 10.53 -4.03 -3.05
CA HIS A 22 9.34 -4.68 -3.61
C HIS A 22 9.49 -6.21 -3.65
N SER A 23 10.61 -6.71 -4.17
CA SER A 23 10.87 -8.15 -4.28
C SER A 23 10.91 -8.84 -2.92
N TYR A 24 11.46 -8.18 -1.90
CA TYR A 24 11.43 -8.68 -0.53
C TYR A 24 9.99 -8.77 -0.01
N VAL A 25 9.22 -7.68 -0.11
CA VAL A 25 7.83 -7.62 0.38
C VAL A 25 6.95 -8.68 -0.28
N GLN A 26 7.08 -8.90 -1.59
CA GLN A 26 6.36 -9.95 -2.32
C GLN A 26 6.69 -11.38 -1.83
N LYS A 27 7.85 -11.59 -1.21
CA LYS A 27 8.32 -12.88 -0.71
C LYS A 27 8.21 -13.02 0.81
N SER A 28 7.58 -12.05 1.49
CA SER A 28 7.47 -12.01 2.95
C SER A 28 6.64 -13.16 3.56
N GLY A 29 5.76 -13.77 2.76
CA GLY A 29 4.79 -14.77 3.23
C GLY A 29 3.43 -14.18 3.60
N LEU A 30 3.30 -12.86 3.67
CA LEU A 30 2.01 -12.18 3.78
C LEU A 30 1.15 -12.45 2.53
N SER A 31 -0.17 -12.53 2.70
CA SER A 31 -1.06 -12.73 1.56
C SER A 31 -0.96 -11.55 0.60
N LEU A 32 -0.88 -11.85 -0.70
CA LEU A 32 -0.79 -10.80 -1.73
C LEU A 32 -2.03 -9.89 -1.71
N GLY A 33 -3.21 -10.45 -1.42
CA GLY A 33 -4.44 -9.67 -1.25
C GLY A 33 -4.33 -8.63 -0.12
N LEU A 34 -3.79 -9.01 1.04
CA LEU A 34 -3.56 -8.08 2.15
C LEU A 34 -2.55 -6.98 1.78
N LEU A 35 -1.44 -7.36 1.13
CA LEU A 35 -0.43 -6.40 0.68
C LEU A 35 -1.04 -5.36 -0.28
N GLU A 36 -1.82 -5.79 -1.27
CA GLU A 36 -2.46 -4.88 -2.22
C GLU A 36 -3.58 -4.05 -1.59
N LEU A 37 -4.32 -4.59 -0.61
CA LEU A 37 -5.31 -3.85 0.17
C LEU A 37 -4.65 -2.69 0.95
N VAL A 38 -3.56 -2.98 1.66
CA VAL A 38 -2.77 -1.99 2.42
C VAL A 38 -2.17 -0.94 1.50
N LYS A 39 -1.54 -1.34 0.39
CA LYS A 39 -0.96 -0.40 -0.59
C LYS A 39 -2.01 0.51 -1.20
N THR A 40 -3.19 -0.02 -1.50
CA THR A 40 -4.33 0.76 -2.00
C THR A 40 -4.76 1.78 -0.96
N ARG A 41 -4.90 1.38 0.32
CA ARG A 41 -5.33 2.28 1.39
C ARG A 41 -4.33 3.41 1.64
N VAL A 42 -3.04 3.08 1.72
CA VAL A 42 -1.99 4.09 1.89
C VAL A 42 -1.97 5.08 0.72
N SER A 43 -2.14 4.57 -0.51
CA SER A 43 -2.19 5.41 -1.71
C SER A 43 -3.41 6.33 -1.74
N GLN A 44 -4.58 5.88 -1.23
CA GLN A 44 -5.76 6.73 -1.04
C GLN A 44 -5.48 7.89 -0.07
N ILE A 45 -4.81 7.62 1.05
CA ILE A 45 -4.48 8.64 2.06
C ILE A 45 -3.51 9.68 1.48
N ASN A 46 -2.51 9.22 0.73
CA ASN A 46 -1.49 10.09 0.14
C ASN A 46 -1.95 10.78 -1.16
N GLY A 47 -3.09 10.38 -1.75
CA GLY A 47 -3.61 10.93 -3.01
C GLY A 47 -2.80 10.53 -4.25
N CYS A 48 -2.13 9.37 -4.25
CA CYS A 48 -1.37 8.89 -5.42
C CYS A 48 -2.29 8.19 -6.43
N ALA A 49 -2.85 8.93 -7.39
CA ALA A 49 -3.73 8.37 -8.43
C ALA A 49 -3.07 7.25 -9.25
N PHE A 50 -1.78 7.39 -9.59
CA PHE A 50 -1.01 6.34 -10.28
C PHE A 50 -0.99 5.03 -9.49
N CYS A 51 -0.66 5.13 -8.20
CA CYS A 51 -0.53 3.98 -7.32
C CYS A 51 -1.88 3.30 -7.10
N ILE A 52 -2.97 4.08 -6.94
CA ILE A 52 -4.33 3.54 -6.84
C ILE A 52 -4.70 2.79 -8.13
N ALA A 53 -4.47 3.38 -9.29
CA ALA A 53 -4.78 2.75 -10.58
C ALA A 53 -3.99 1.46 -10.81
N MET A 54 -2.77 1.35 -10.25
CA MET A 54 -1.94 0.14 -10.31
C MET A 54 -2.38 -0.94 -9.32
N HIS A 55 -2.64 -0.59 -8.06
CA HIS A 55 -2.86 -1.56 -7.00
C HIS A 55 -4.29 -2.11 -6.96
N VAL A 56 -5.29 -1.36 -7.41
CA VAL A 56 -6.68 -1.85 -7.44
C VAL A 56 -6.85 -3.10 -8.33
N PRO A 57 -6.36 -3.14 -9.58
CA PRO A 57 -6.40 -4.36 -10.41
C PRO A 57 -5.62 -5.54 -9.80
N LEU A 58 -4.49 -5.27 -9.15
CA LEU A 58 -3.70 -6.32 -8.48
C LEU A 58 -4.43 -6.88 -7.27
N ALA A 59 -5.08 -6.04 -6.47
CA ALA A 59 -5.92 -6.46 -5.35
C ALA A 59 -7.04 -7.41 -5.83
N ARG A 60 -7.74 -7.05 -6.92
CA ARG A 60 -8.75 -7.92 -7.55
C ARG A 60 -8.16 -9.26 -7.97
N LYS A 61 -7.01 -9.23 -8.66
CA LYS A 61 -6.29 -10.44 -9.10
C LYS A 61 -5.93 -11.35 -7.91
N HIS A 62 -5.70 -10.77 -6.73
CA HIS A 62 -5.36 -11.48 -5.51
C HIS A 62 -6.55 -11.70 -4.55
N GLY A 63 -7.78 -11.63 -5.07
CA GLY A 63 -8.98 -12.08 -4.36
C GLY A 63 -9.62 -11.05 -3.42
N VAL A 64 -9.16 -9.80 -3.43
CA VAL A 64 -9.87 -8.70 -2.74
C VAL A 64 -11.16 -8.40 -3.49
N SER A 65 -12.29 -8.40 -2.79
CA SER A 65 -13.59 -8.18 -3.42
C SER A 65 -13.82 -6.73 -3.84
N GLU A 66 -14.74 -6.50 -4.79
CA GLU A 66 -15.16 -5.14 -5.16
C GLU A 66 -15.74 -4.38 -3.95
N ASP A 67 -16.51 -5.07 -3.11
CA ASP A 67 -17.09 -4.46 -1.90
C ASP A 67 -15.99 -3.98 -0.94
N GLN A 68 -14.93 -4.77 -0.75
CA GLN A 68 -13.76 -4.33 0.01
C GLN A 68 -13.12 -3.11 -0.68
N LEU A 69 -12.85 -3.16 -1.98
CA LEU A 69 -12.18 -2.03 -2.66
C LEU A 69 -12.99 -0.73 -2.60
N HIS A 70 -14.31 -0.80 -2.79
CA HIS A 70 -15.20 0.36 -2.73
C HIS A 70 -15.32 0.93 -1.31
N LEU A 71 -15.36 0.07 -0.29
CA LEU A 71 -15.52 0.49 1.11
C LEU A 71 -14.19 0.77 1.81
N LEU A 72 -13.05 0.58 1.15
CA LEU A 72 -11.72 0.70 1.75
C LEU A 72 -11.46 2.07 2.37
N ALA A 73 -11.99 3.15 1.77
CA ALA A 73 -11.83 4.49 2.33
C ALA A 73 -12.57 4.67 3.67
N ALA A 74 -13.60 3.86 3.92
CA ALA A 74 -14.48 3.88 5.08
C ALA A 74 -14.41 2.56 5.89
N TRP A 75 -13.28 1.84 5.81
CA TRP A 75 -13.15 0.47 6.30
C TRP A 75 -13.52 0.27 7.78
N ARG A 76 -13.39 1.31 8.62
CA ARG A 76 -13.70 1.24 10.06
C ARG A 76 -15.17 0.91 10.32
N GLU A 77 -16.07 1.45 9.50
CA GLU A 77 -17.52 1.24 9.59
C GLU A 77 -18.01 0.02 8.79
N ALA A 78 -17.15 -0.55 7.94
CA ALA A 78 -17.50 -1.66 7.09
C ALA A 78 -17.20 -3.02 7.79
N PRO A 79 -18.21 -3.89 8.00
CA PRO A 79 -18.04 -5.15 8.73
C PRO A 79 -17.40 -6.27 7.91
N ILE A 80 -17.13 -6.05 6.62
CA ILE A 80 -16.63 -7.06 5.68
C ILE A 80 -15.15 -7.43 5.85
N TYR A 81 -14.39 -6.65 6.62
CA TYR A 81 -12.97 -6.89 6.85
C TYR A 81 -12.78 -7.79 8.07
N SER A 82 -11.96 -8.82 7.92
CA SER A 82 -11.53 -9.68 9.02
C SER A 82 -10.80 -8.87 10.11
N PRO A 83 -10.74 -9.37 11.36
CA PRO A 83 -9.97 -8.72 12.42
C PRO A 83 -8.50 -8.43 12.05
N GLY A 84 -7.84 -9.38 11.36
CA GLY A 84 -6.47 -9.20 10.87
C GLY A 84 -6.33 -8.11 9.82
N GLU A 85 -7.24 -8.04 8.83
CA GLU A 85 -7.23 -6.95 7.84
C GLU A 85 -7.47 -5.59 8.52
N ARG A 86 -8.40 -5.51 9.48
CA ARG A 86 -8.67 -4.28 10.24
C ARG A 86 -7.44 -3.82 11.02
N ALA A 87 -6.72 -4.76 11.64
CA ALA A 87 -5.48 -4.45 12.35
C ALA A 87 -4.37 -3.98 11.39
N ALA A 88 -4.22 -4.62 10.24
CA ALA A 88 -3.27 -4.19 9.21
C ALA A 88 -3.61 -2.81 8.63
N LEU A 89 -4.89 -2.51 8.39
CA LEU A 89 -5.35 -1.20 7.93
C LEU A 89 -5.11 -0.13 9.00
N ALA A 90 -5.39 -0.40 10.28
CA ALA A 90 -5.08 0.51 11.38
C ALA A 90 -3.58 0.82 11.46
N TRP A 91 -2.73 -0.22 11.38
CA TRP A 91 -1.28 -0.09 11.35
C TRP A 91 -0.79 0.76 10.18
N SER A 92 -1.39 0.53 8.99
CA SER A 92 -1.08 1.27 7.76
C SER A 92 -1.42 2.75 7.87
N GLU A 93 -2.58 3.09 8.43
CA GLU A 93 -2.98 4.49 8.64
C GLU A 93 -2.06 5.19 9.64
N ALA A 94 -1.68 4.51 10.74
CA ALA A 94 -0.79 5.06 11.76
C ALA A 94 0.60 5.37 11.19
N LEU A 95 1.23 4.41 10.49
CA LEU A 95 2.55 4.61 9.88
C LEU A 95 2.54 5.59 8.70
N THR A 96 1.40 5.79 8.04
CA THR A 96 1.28 6.78 6.96
C THR A 96 1.13 8.21 7.50
N ARG A 97 0.47 8.38 8.64
CA ARG A 97 0.13 9.70 9.23
C ARG A 97 1.05 10.09 10.40
N LEU A 98 2.32 9.69 10.37
CA LEU A 98 3.31 9.94 11.45
C LEU A 98 3.46 11.42 11.85
N THR A 99 3.12 12.37 10.98
CA THR A 99 3.15 13.80 11.33
C THR A 99 2.13 14.19 12.40
N GLY A 100 1.16 13.33 12.71
CA GLY A 100 0.13 13.54 13.72
C GLY A 100 0.47 13.02 15.12
N GLY A 101 1.65 12.42 15.33
CA GLY A 101 2.10 11.87 16.61
C GLY A 101 2.69 10.47 16.50
N ASP A 102 2.87 9.82 17.65
CA ASP A 102 3.44 8.49 17.75
C ASP A 102 2.46 7.39 17.30
N VAL A 103 3.02 6.23 16.95
CA VAL A 103 2.25 4.99 16.81
C VAL A 103 1.88 4.51 18.21
N SER A 104 0.59 4.57 18.57
CA SER A 104 0.16 4.23 19.92
C SER A 104 0.36 2.75 20.26
N ASP A 105 0.63 2.47 21.54
CA ASP A 105 0.75 1.11 22.07
C ASP A 105 -0.51 0.26 21.79
N ALA A 106 -1.67 0.90 21.76
CA ALA A 106 -2.93 0.25 21.43
C ALA A 106 -2.93 -0.29 19.98
N VAL A 107 -2.44 0.50 19.02
CA VAL A 107 -2.34 0.11 17.61
C VAL A 107 -1.27 -0.99 17.43
N TYR A 108 -0.14 -0.88 18.12
CA TYR A 108 0.90 -1.92 18.13
C TYR A 108 0.41 -3.24 18.74
N THR A 109 -0.23 -3.16 19.91
CA THR A 109 -0.77 -4.33 20.61
C THR A 109 -1.83 -5.02 19.75
N GLU A 110 -2.70 -4.25 19.09
CA GLU A 110 -3.74 -4.83 18.24
C GLU A 110 -3.14 -5.54 17.01
N VAL A 111 -2.19 -4.93 16.30
CA VAL A 111 -1.57 -5.62 15.16
C VAL A 111 -0.83 -6.90 15.58
N ARG A 112 -0.18 -6.90 16.75
CA ARG A 112 0.52 -8.09 17.28
C ARG A 112 -0.41 -9.24 17.69
N ARG A 113 -1.71 -9.01 17.89
CA ARG A 113 -2.69 -10.09 18.12
C ARG A 113 -2.94 -10.94 16.88
N HIS A 114 -2.74 -10.37 15.68
CA HIS A 114 -3.06 -11.04 14.41
C HIS A 114 -1.82 -11.41 13.59
N PHE A 115 -0.68 -10.76 13.84
CA PHE A 115 0.56 -10.94 13.08
C PHE A 115 1.72 -11.19 14.04
N SER A 116 2.59 -12.14 13.72
CA SER A 116 3.88 -12.36 14.39
C SER A 116 4.80 -11.14 14.28
N GLU A 117 5.89 -11.09 15.06
CA GLU A 117 6.85 -9.98 14.98
C GLU A 117 7.46 -9.83 13.58
N LYS A 118 7.77 -10.97 12.93
CA LYS A 118 8.27 -11.00 11.56
C LYS A 118 7.22 -10.44 10.59
N GLU A 119 5.97 -10.83 10.72
CA GLU A 119 4.88 -10.34 9.85
C GLU A 119 4.58 -8.85 10.09
N VAL A 120 4.68 -8.36 11.32
CA VAL A 120 4.57 -6.91 11.61
C VAL A 120 5.73 -6.14 10.97
N ALA A 121 6.95 -6.67 11.03
CA ALA A 121 8.09 -6.09 10.34
C ALA A 121 7.87 -6.07 8.81
N ASP A 122 7.44 -7.19 8.23
CA ASP A 122 7.14 -7.30 6.79
C ASP A 122 6.05 -6.33 6.34
N LEU A 123 4.97 -6.25 7.11
CA LEU A 123 3.88 -5.31 6.88
C LEU A 123 4.38 -3.86 6.96
N SER A 124 5.26 -3.55 7.90
CA SER A 124 5.88 -2.22 8.04
C SER A 124 6.78 -1.89 6.84
N PHE A 125 7.54 -2.85 6.33
CA PHE A 125 8.30 -2.68 5.09
C PHE A 125 7.39 -2.42 3.89
N ALA A 126 6.27 -3.14 3.77
CA ALA A 126 5.28 -2.90 2.72
C ALA A 126 4.69 -1.48 2.79
N ILE A 127 4.37 -1.00 3.99
CA ILE A 127 3.83 0.34 4.23
C ILE A 127 4.87 1.43 3.94
N ALA A 128 6.12 1.23 4.35
CA ALA A 128 7.22 2.14 4.06
C ALA A 128 7.50 2.21 2.54
N GLU A 129 7.53 1.05 1.87
CA GLU A 129 7.72 0.94 0.42
C GLU A 129 6.64 1.74 -0.33
N ILE A 130 5.36 1.53 -0.03
CA ILE A 130 4.28 2.24 -0.74
C ILE A 130 4.26 3.74 -0.41
N ASN A 131 4.61 4.14 0.81
CA ASN A 131 4.79 5.54 1.16
C ASN A 131 5.90 6.21 0.32
N ALA A 132 7.00 5.50 0.08
CA ALA A 132 8.07 5.97 -0.80
C ALA A 132 7.59 6.04 -2.26
N TRP A 133 6.95 4.99 -2.78
CA TRP A 133 6.39 5.01 -4.13
C TRP A 133 5.39 6.14 -4.35
N ASN A 134 4.49 6.38 -3.40
CA ASN A 134 3.55 7.49 -3.47
C ASN A 134 4.28 8.83 -3.61
N ARG A 135 5.32 9.08 -2.80
CA ARG A 135 6.13 10.31 -2.87
C ARG A 135 6.80 10.48 -4.24
N LEU A 136 7.39 9.40 -4.75
CA LEU A 136 8.06 9.39 -6.05
C LEU A 136 7.08 9.68 -7.18
N MET A 137 5.95 8.98 -7.24
CA MET A 137 4.98 9.12 -8.34
C MET A 137 4.24 10.45 -8.32
N ILE A 138 3.97 11.00 -7.13
CA ILE A 138 3.34 12.32 -6.97
C ILE A 138 4.33 13.42 -7.40
N CYS A 139 5.58 13.37 -6.95
CA CYS A 139 6.54 14.46 -7.24
C CYS A 139 6.85 14.55 -8.74
N THR A 140 6.92 13.39 -9.42
CA THR A 140 7.16 13.28 -10.86
C THR A 140 5.91 13.48 -11.72
N ARG A 141 4.71 13.59 -11.11
CA ARG A 141 3.42 13.61 -11.83
C ARG A 141 3.29 12.44 -12.81
N THR A 142 3.68 11.24 -12.38
CA THR A 142 3.54 10.04 -13.21
C THR A 142 2.05 9.84 -13.55
N PRO A 143 1.67 9.76 -14.83
CA PRO A 143 0.27 9.67 -15.22
C PRO A 143 -0.30 8.30 -14.82
N PRO A 144 -1.46 8.24 -14.15
CA PRO A 144 -2.13 6.95 -13.90
C PRO A 144 -2.42 6.26 -15.23
N GLN A 145 -2.18 4.96 -15.25
CA GLN A 145 -2.59 4.13 -16.37
C GLN A 145 -4.02 3.67 -16.12
N PHE A 146 -4.93 4.18 -16.94
CA PHE A 146 -6.26 3.62 -17.09
C PHE A 146 -6.16 2.57 -18.20
N GLY A 147 -6.79 1.41 -18.03
CA GLY A 147 -6.40 0.20 -18.74
C GLY A 147 -6.19 0.31 -20.26
N SER A 148 -5.26 -0.51 -20.78
CA SER A 148 -5.26 -1.10 -22.13
C SER A 148 -4.32 -2.32 -22.10
N ALA A 149 -4.64 -3.55 -22.49
CA ALA A 149 -5.84 -4.12 -23.08
C ALA A 149 -5.92 -5.61 -22.65
N SER A 150 -7.14 -6.11 -22.42
CA SER A 150 -7.45 -7.44 -22.96
C SER A 150 -7.39 -7.33 -24.48
N ALA A 151 -6.30 -7.83 -25.06
CA ALA A 151 -6.25 -8.35 -26.41
C ALA A 151 -5.62 -9.73 -26.31
#